data_AF-A0A964DYB8-F1
#
_entry.id   AF-A0A964DYB8-F1
#
_cell.length_a   1.000
_cell.length_b   1.000
_cell.length_c   1.000
_cell.angle_alpha   90.00
_cell.angle_beta   90.00
_cell.angle_gamma   90.00
#
_symmetry.space_group_name_H-M   'P 1'
#
loop_
_entity.id
_entity.type
_entity.pdbx_description
1 polymer ?
#
loop_
_entity_poly.entity_id
_entity_poly.type
_entity_poly.pdbx_seq_one_letter_code
_entity_poly.pdbx_strand_id
1 'polypeptide(L)'
;MARAWFYGTVSVCVLVLSPLSAFAHKTGDKDKTTAAYYIQPSQVNLDQLLAPPPLLGSAQESTDLATVMQAQSDRTAEQAVNAEADHERSVFRFADVLGPQFAPANLPFATGFFTRVFADEKAIVTQTKAHFDRPRPFMVDSNLSPMVEPRKTPSYPSGHTTWAYVMAIILANMVPEKAGPLFDRAAAYGYNRVVAGAHFPTDIEAGRISGTVIDSVFFHNQTFLADFYQARAEVRQALGLPSMGDMDR
;
A
#
# COMPACT_ATOMS: atom_id res chain seq x y z
N MET A 1 16.14 14.29 -96.63
CA MET A 1 16.90 13.06 -96.32
C MET A 1 17.81 13.34 -95.14
N ALA A 2 17.55 12.74 -93.98
CA ALA A 2 18.48 12.50 -92.85
C ALA A 2 17.62 11.94 -91.69
N ARG A 3 17.44 10.62 -91.61
CA ARG A 3 18.25 9.65 -90.84
C ARG A 3 18.07 9.81 -89.32
N ALA A 4 17.32 8.84 -88.79
CA ALA A 4 17.16 8.45 -87.39
C ALA A 4 18.49 8.25 -86.66
N TRP A 5 18.48 8.27 -85.32
CA TRP A 5 18.94 7.17 -84.44
C TRP A 5 18.40 7.37 -83.01
N PHE A 6 18.10 6.23 -82.37
CA PHE A 6 17.51 5.96 -81.05
C PHE A 6 18.30 6.50 -79.85
N TYR A 7 17.61 6.94 -78.79
CA TYR A 7 17.91 6.71 -77.36
C TYR A 7 16.58 6.85 -76.59
N GLY A 8 16.09 5.84 -75.85
CA GLY A 8 16.57 5.46 -74.52
C GLY A 8 15.42 5.68 -73.52
N THR A 9 14.66 4.63 -73.20
CA THR A 9 13.55 4.66 -72.24
C THR A 9 14.06 4.75 -70.81
N VAL A 10 13.78 5.85 -70.11
CA VAL A 10 13.90 5.95 -68.65
C VAL A 10 12.49 5.87 -68.07
N SER A 11 12.19 4.74 -67.42
CA SER A 11 10.93 4.54 -66.69
C SER A 11 11.05 5.24 -65.33
N VAL A 12 10.35 6.36 -65.18
CA VAL A 12 10.24 7.08 -63.91
C VAL A 12 9.16 6.39 -63.07
N CYS A 13 9.59 5.65 -62.05
CA CYS A 13 8.70 5.07 -61.05
C CYS A 13 8.25 6.19 -60.09
N VAL A 14 7.00 6.65 -60.25
CA VAL A 14 6.37 7.62 -59.34
C VAL A 14 5.93 6.87 -58.08
N LEU A 15 6.72 6.96 -57.02
CA LEU A 15 6.32 6.51 -55.68
C LEU A 15 5.34 7.53 -55.08
N VAL A 16 4.07 7.15 -55.01
CA VAL A 16 3.02 7.88 -54.30
C VAL A 16 3.24 7.68 -52.80
N LEU A 17 3.74 8.72 -52.12
CA LEU A 17 3.85 8.78 -50.66
C LEU A 17 2.45 8.87 -50.04
N SER A 18 1.96 7.76 -49.48
CA SER A 18 0.82 7.77 -48.57
C SER A 18 1.30 8.15 -47.17
N PRO A 19 0.61 9.02 -46.42
CA PRO A 19 0.97 9.30 -45.03
C PRO A 19 0.63 8.08 -44.18
N LEU A 20 1.65 7.33 -43.79
CA LEU A 20 1.57 6.35 -42.70
C LEU A 20 1.18 7.12 -41.43
N SER A 21 -0.08 6.95 -41.01
CA SER A 21 -0.51 7.32 -39.67
C SER A 21 0.29 6.48 -38.68
N ALA A 22 1.26 7.10 -38.03
CA ALA A 22 2.00 6.48 -36.95
C ALA A 22 1.03 6.27 -35.77
N PHE A 23 0.47 5.07 -35.67
CA PHE A 23 0.00 4.58 -34.38
C PHE A 23 1.21 4.48 -33.47
N ALA A 24 1.40 5.50 -32.63
CA ALA A 24 2.31 5.44 -31.51
C ALA A 24 1.88 4.28 -30.61
N HIS A 25 2.54 3.14 -30.78
CA HIS A 25 2.50 2.06 -29.80
C HIS A 25 3.05 2.65 -28.51
N LYS A 26 2.18 2.92 -27.53
CA LYS A 26 2.58 3.17 -26.14
C LYS A 26 3.28 1.89 -25.68
N THR A 27 4.59 1.85 -25.86
CA THR A 27 5.43 0.88 -25.17
C THR A 27 5.23 1.14 -23.69
N GLY A 28 4.75 0.10 -23.00
CA GLY A 28 4.48 0.15 -21.58
C GLY A 28 5.72 0.59 -20.83
N ASP A 29 5.56 1.68 -20.09
CA ASP A 29 6.50 2.16 -19.08
C ASP A 29 6.47 1.13 -17.92
N LYS A 30 7.15 0.01 -18.13
CA LYS A 30 7.44 -1.01 -17.11
C LYS A 30 8.86 -0.79 -16.58
N ASP A 31 9.17 0.42 -16.11
CA ASP A 31 10.28 0.61 -15.15
C ASP A 31 10.30 2.01 -14.51
N LYS A 32 9.23 2.35 -13.80
CA LYS A 32 9.29 3.44 -12.81
C LYS A 32 9.13 2.85 -11.43
N THR A 33 10.22 2.30 -10.90
CA THR A 33 10.47 2.45 -9.47
C THR A 33 10.53 3.95 -9.21
N THR A 34 9.40 4.54 -8.81
CA THR A 34 9.40 5.90 -8.25
C THR A 34 10.41 5.91 -7.13
N ALA A 35 11.48 6.71 -7.27
CA ALA A 35 12.48 6.88 -6.22
C ALA A 35 11.76 7.15 -4.89
N ALA A 36 12.15 6.45 -3.82
CA ALA A 36 11.50 6.64 -2.53
C ALA A 36 11.67 8.09 -2.06
N TYR A 37 10.65 8.63 -1.39
CA TYR A 37 10.57 10.06 -1.11
C TYR A 37 11.27 10.42 0.21
N TYR A 38 10.99 9.69 1.28
CA TYR A 38 11.60 9.86 2.60
C TYR A 38 12.63 8.77 2.88
N ILE A 39 12.26 7.50 2.73
CA ILE A 39 13.10 6.36 3.14
C ILE A 39 13.18 5.30 2.04
N GLN A 40 14.38 4.78 1.80
CA GLN A 40 14.64 3.73 0.81
C GLN A 40 14.46 2.33 1.41
N PRO A 41 14.07 1.31 0.61
CA PRO A 41 13.97 -0.07 1.07
C PRO A 41 15.25 -0.60 1.73
N SER A 42 16.42 -0.15 1.28
CA SER A 42 17.72 -0.54 1.86
C SER A 42 17.94 -0.09 3.30
N GLN A 43 17.14 0.86 3.81
CA GLN A 43 17.24 1.36 5.18
C GLN A 43 16.46 0.51 6.18
N VAL A 44 15.58 -0.39 5.71
CA VAL A 44 14.74 -1.22 6.58
C VAL A 44 14.89 -2.68 6.19
N ASN A 45 15.49 -3.49 7.07
CA ASN A 45 15.69 -4.91 6.83
C ASN A 45 14.68 -5.77 7.62
N LEU A 46 13.43 -5.79 7.16
CA LEU A 46 12.38 -6.57 7.85
C LEU A 46 12.66 -8.08 7.81
N ASP A 47 13.37 -8.57 6.80
CA ASP A 47 13.70 -9.98 6.62
C ASP A 47 14.54 -10.52 7.81
N GLN A 48 15.36 -9.66 8.42
CA GLN A 48 16.15 -9.99 9.62
C GLN A 48 15.42 -9.69 10.93
N LEU A 49 14.43 -8.82 10.92
CA LEU A 49 13.73 -8.36 12.12
C LEU A 49 12.46 -9.17 12.41
N LEU A 50 11.83 -9.72 11.39
CA LEU A 50 10.68 -10.59 11.52
C LEU A 50 11.12 -12.04 11.73
N ALA A 51 10.41 -12.76 12.59
CA ALA A 51 10.46 -14.21 12.56
C ALA A 51 9.98 -14.72 11.19
N PRO A 52 10.47 -15.86 10.69
CA PRO A 52 9.91 -16.47 9.50
C PRO A 52 8.42 -16.82 9.74
N PRO A 53 7.58 -16.80 8.69
CA PRO A 53 6.20 -17.23 8.82
C PRO A 53 6.13 -18.71 9.26
N PRO A 54 5.02 -19.13 9.87
CA PRO A 54 4.75 -20.54 10.11
C PRO A 54 4.98 -21.40 8.85
N LEU A 55 5.70 -22.51 9.01
CA LEU A 55 5.98 -23.43 7.91
C LEU A 55 4.69 -24.07 7.38
N LEU A 56 4.64 -24.32 6.07
CA LEU A 56 3.54 -25.06 5.45
C LEU A 56 3.42 -26.46 6.07
N GLY A 57 2.19 -26.86 6.39
CA GLY A 57 1.87 -28.13 7.06
C GLY A 57 2.17 -28.15 8.57
N SER A 58 2.65 -27.05 9.16
CA SER A 58 2.93 -27.00 10.60
C SER A 58 1.66 -26.89 11.45
N ALA A 59 1.78 -27.25 12.74
CA ALA A 59 0.69 -27.07 13.70
C ALA A 59 0.30 -25.58 13.87
N GLN A 60 1.26 -24.67 13.75
CA GLN A 60 0.99 -23.24 13.81
C GLN A 60 0.22 -22.75 12.56
N GLU A 61 0.57 -23.23 11.35
CA GLU A 61 -0.23 -22.92 10.16
C GLU A 61 -1.67 -23.44 10.29
N SER A 62 -1.83 -24.66 10.82
CA SER A 62 -3.17 -25.24 11.04
C SER A 62 -3.99 -24.39 12.03
N THR A 63 -3.35 -23.86 13.07
CA THR A 63 -3.99 -22.96 14.05
C THR A 63 -4.38 -21.62 13.41
N ASP A 64 -3.49 -21.04 12.60
CA ASP A 64 -3.77 -19.82 11.85
C ASP A 64 -4.95 -20.02 10.89
N LEU A 65 -4.97 -21.14 10.17
CA LEU A 65 -6.00 -21.48 9.20
C LEU A 65 -7.37 -21.67 9.88
N ALA A 66 -7.40 -22.42 10.99
CA ALA A 66 -8.62 -22.60 11.79
C ALA A 66 -9.19 -21.25 12.27
N THR A 67 -8.32 -20.30 12.63
CA THR A 67 -8.74 -18.95 13.01
C THR A 67 -9.40 -18.20 11.83
N VAL A 68 -8.85 -18.32 10.62
CA VAL A 68 -9.44 -17.72 9.42
C VAL A 68 -10.81 -18.36 9.12
N MET A 69 -10.89 -19.69 9.16
CA MET A 69 -12.15 -20.41 8.94
C MET A 69 -13.23 -20.00 9.94
N GLN A 70 -12.87 -19.93 11.23
CA GLN A 70 -13.78 -19.48 12.27
C GLN A 70 -14.24 -18.04 12.03
N ALA A 71 -13.32 -17.13 11.71
CA ALA A 71 -13.66 -15.74 11.43
C ALA A 71 -14.59 -15.58 10.21
N GLN A 72 -14.46 -16.45 9.19
CA GLN A 72 -15.39 -16.45 8.06
C GLN A 72 -16.75 -17.06 8.40
N SER A 73 -16.77 -18.12 9.23
CA SER A 73 -18.00 -18.76 9.71
C SER A 73 -18.84 -17.82 10.57
N ASP A 74 -18.19 -17.12 11.50
CA ASP A 74 -18.87 -16.22 12.46
C ASP A 74 -19.12 -14.81 11.91
N ARG A 75 -18.68 -14.56 10.66
CA ARG A 75 -18.71 -13.22 10.06
C ARG A 75 -20.13 -12.67 10.01
N THR A 76 -20.34 -11.57 10.72
CA THR A 76 -21.57 -10.78 10.66
C THR A 76 -21.61 -9.91 9.40
N ALA A 77 -22.80 -9.42 9.03
CA ALA A 77 -22.96 -8.50 7.91
C ALA A 77 -22.18 -7.18 8.12
N GLU A 78 -22.13 -6.67 9.35
CA GLU A 78 -21.37 -5.47 9.69
C GLU A 78 -19.86 -5.70 9.53
N GLN A 79 -19.34 -6.81 10.05
CA GLN A 79 -17.94 -7.19 9.84
C GLN A 79 -17.62 -7.36 8.36
N ALA A 80 -18.55 -7.87 7.57
CA ALA A 80 -18.35 -7.99 6.13
C ALA A 80 -18.24 -6.60 5.46
N VAL A 81 -19.13 -5.66 5.79
CA VAL A 81 -19.06 -4.28 5.27
C VAL A 81 -17.74 -3.61 5.67
N ASN A 82 -17.32 -3.75 6.93
CA ASN A 82 -16.08 -3.17 7.42
C ASN A 82 -14.84 -3.79 6.76
N ALA A 83 -14.84 -5.12 6.57
CA ALA A 83 -13.75 -5.83 5.91
C ALA A 83 -13.58 -5.47 4.43
N GLU A 84 -14.70 -5.22 3.74
CA GLU A 84 -14.69 -4.72 2.37
C GLU A 84 -14.17 -3.28 2.31
N ALA A 85 -14.68 -2.39 3.17
CA ALA A 85 -14.25 -1.00 3.23
C ALA A 85 -12.74 -0.88 3.57
N ASP A 86 -12.24 -1.71 4.48
CA ASP A 86 -10.82 -1.77 4.86
C ASP A 86 -9.94 -2.54 3.85
N HIS A 87 -10.45 -2.80 2.64
CA HIS A 87 -9.60 -3.10 1.50
C HIS A 87 -8.92 -1.83 0.94
N GLU A 88 -9.56 -0.67 1.09
CA GLU A 88 -9.02 0.62 0.69
C GLU A 88 -7.92 1.07 1.66
N ARG A 89 -6.71 1.35 1.13
CA ARG A 89 -5.61 1.96 1.89
C ARG A 89 -5.63 3.48 1.70
N SER A 90 -6.53 4.11 2.43
CA SER A 90 -6.70 5.56 2.48
C SER A 90 -6.64 6.00 3.94
N VAL A 91 -5.82 7.00 4.26
CA VAL A 91 -5.66 7.45 5.66
C VAL A 91 -7.01 7.89 6.26
N PHE A 92 -7.94 8.33 5.41
CA PHE A 92 -9.29 8.74 5.79
C PHE A 92 -10.19 7.59 6.29
N ARG A 93 -9.74 6.32 6.22
CA ARG A 93 -10.35 5.22 6.97
C ARG A 93 -10.26 5.40 8.50
N PHE A 94 -9.39 6.30 8.97
CA PHE A 94 -9.34 6.73 10.38
C PHE A 94 -10.32 7.87 10.72
N ALA A 95 -11.17 8.32 9.78
CA ALA A 95 -12.24 9.29 10.07
C ALA A 95 -13.26 8.75 11.09
N ASP A 96 -13.37 7.42 11.25
CA ASP A 96 -14.16 6.79 12.31
C ASP A 96 -13.71 7.26 13.72
N VAL A 97 -12.42 7.59 13.86
CA VAL A 97 -11.80 8.04 15.11
C VAL A 97 -11.65 9.56 15.17
N LEU A 98 -11.25 10.17 14.06
CA LEU A 98 -10.89 11.59 13.97
C LEU A 98 -12.08 12.50 13.59
N GLY A 99 -13.19 11.91 13.15
CA GLY A 99 -14.41 12.61 12.79
C GLY A 99 -14.43 13.12 11.35
N PRO A 100 -15.57 13.69 10.92
CA PRO A 100 -15.85 14.00 9.51
C PRO A 100 -14.99 15.12 8.92
N GLN A 101 -14.36 15.95 9.77
CA GLN A 101 -13.43 16.99 9.28
C GLN A 101 -12.11 16.38 8.79
N PHE A 102 -11.78 15.16 9.22
CA PHE A 102 -10.65 14.38 8.71
C PHE A 102 -11.00 13.78 7.34
N ALA A 103 -11.04 14.65 6.32
CA ALA A 103 -11.43 14.32 4.96
C ALA A 103 -10.46 14.95 3.95
N PRO A 104 -10.27 14.34 2.75
CA PRO A 104 -9.28 14.82 1.77
C PRO A 104 -9.49 16.29 1.37
N ALA A 105 -10.75 16.72 1.24
CA ALA A 105 -11.10 18.09 0.86
C ALA A 105 -10.62 19.15 1.87
N ASN A 106 -10.46 18.77 3.14
CA ASN A 106 -10.02 19.64 4.22
C ASN A 106 -8.51 19.54 4.50
N LEU A 107 -7.84 18.55 3.92
CA LEU A 107 -6.48 18.13 4.28
C LEU A 107 -5.59 17.93 3.04
N PRO A 108 -5.48 18.91 2.12
CA PRO A 108 -4.72 18.75 0.88
C PRO A 108 -3.23 18.44 1.12
N PHE A 109 -2.59 19.08 2.12
CA PHE A 109 -1.18 18.81 2.40
C PHE A 109 -0.98 17.43 3.02
N ALA A 110 -1.77 17.07 4.03
CA ALA A 110 -1.72 15.77 4.69
C ALA A 110 -2.06 14.63 3.72
N THR A 111 -2.98 14.85 2.77
CA THR A 111 -3.28 13.88 1.69
C THR A 111 -2.03 13.56 0.88
N GLY A 112 -1.29 14.58 0.45
CA GLY A 112 -0.02 14.41 -0.27
C GLY A 112 1.04 13.74 0.58
N PHE A 113 1.17 14.15 1.85
CA PHE A 113 2.10 13.55 2.81
C PHE A 113 1.86 12.05 3.00
N PHE A 114 0.65 11.62 3.35
CA PHE A 114 0.32 10.21 3.56
C PHE A 114 0.42 9.37 2.29
N THR A 115 0.19 9.98 1.11
CA THR A 115 0.44 9.31 -0.18
C THR A 115 1.93 8.96 -0.36
N ARG A 116 2.83 9.85 0.02
CA ARG A 116 4.28 9.62 -0.04
C ARG A 116 4.74 8.59 0.99
N VAL A 117 4.22 8.66 2.22
CA VAL A 117 4.48 7.65 3.27
C VAL A 117 4.06 6.25 2.80
N PHE A 118 2.86 6.12 2.22
CA PHE A 118 2.39 4.84 1.69
C PHE A 118 3.26 4.33 0.53
N ALA A 119 3.74 5.19 -0.36
CA ALA A 119 4.60 4.77 -1.45
C ALA A 119 5.90 4.11 -0.96
N ASP A 120 6.55 4.72 0.03
CA ASP A 120 7.80 4.21 0.62
C ASP A 120 7.57 2.93 1.44
N GLU A 121 6.56 2.92 2.32
CA GLU A 121 6.19 1.72 3.11
C GLU A 121 5.89 0.53 2.20
N LYS A 122 5.12 0.76 1.14
CA LYS A 122 4.76 -0.30 0.18
C LYS A 122 5.99 -0.87 -0.51
N ALA A 123 6.98 -0.05 -0.85
CA ALA A 123 8.21 -0.52 -1.49
C ALA A 123 8.98 -1.48 -0.57
N ILE A 124 9.14 -1.10 0.71
CA ILE A 124 9.77 -1.93 1.75
C ILE A 124 9.02 -3.26 1.91
N VAL A 125 7.70 -3.22 2.14
CA VAL A 125 6.91 -4.43 2.37
C VAL A 125 6.87 -5.34 1.15
N THR A 126 6.87 -4.79 -0.06
CA THR A 126 6.89 -5.58 -1.29
C THR A 126 8.18 -6.40 -1.42
N GLN A 127 9.32 -5.83 -1.05
CA GLN A 127 10.60 -6.55 -1.02
C GLN A 127 10.57 -7.71 -0.03
N THR A 128 10.12 -7.46 1.21
CA THR A 128 10.04 -8.50 2.25
C THR A 128 9.04 -9.60 1.92
N LYS A 129 7.93 -9.25 1.28
CA LYS A 129 6.97 -10.23 0.75
C LYS A 129 7.61 -11.18 -0.26
N ALA A 130 8.46 -10.67 -1.14
CA ALA A 130 9.17 -11.49 -2.11
C ALA A 130 10.21 -12.40 -1.45
N HIS A 131 10.77 -12.01 -0.30
CA HIS A 131 11.70 -12.84 0.46
C HIS A 131 11.02 -14.08 1.08
N PHE A 132 9.89 -13.88 1.77
CA PHE A 132 9.22 -14.98 2.47
C PHE A 132 8.27 -15.82 1.62
N ASP A 133 7.72 -15.25 0.53
CA ASP A 133 6.85 -15.91 -0.45
C ASP A 133 5.73 -16.80 0.15
N ARG A 134 5.19 -16.42 1.31
CA ARG A 134 4.15 -17.21 1.98
C ARG A 134 2.86 -17.23 1.13
N PRO A 135 2.24 -18.38 0.86
CA PRO A 135 0.91 -18.42 0.25
C PRO A 135 -0.14 -17.78 1.19
N ARG A 136 -1.27 -17.35 0.61
CA ARG A 136 -2.42 -16.80 1.34
C ARG A 136 -3.34 -17.92 1.83
N PRO A 137 -4.21 -17.66 2.83
CA PRO A 137 -5.11 -18.68 3.37
C PRO A 137 -5.91 -19.45 2.31
N PHE A 138 -6.57 -18.74 1.39
CA PHE A 138 -7.36 -19.35 0.30
C PHE A 138 -6.54 -20.12 -0.75
N MET A 139 -5.21 -19.98 -0.74
CA MET A 139 -4.32 -20.77 -1.60
C MET A 139 -3.87 -22.07 -0.92
N VAL A 140 -3.96 -22.14 0.42
CA VAL A 140 -3.63 -23.31 1.22
C VAL A 140 -4.86 -24.20 1.42
N ASP A 141 -6.03 -23.60 1.65
CA ASP A 141 -7.29 -24.33 1.85
C ASP A 141 -8.38 -23.82 0.89
N SER A 142 -8.90 -24.72 0.05
CA SER A 142 -9.95 -24.43 -0.93
C SER A 142 -11.34 -24.20 -0.31
N ASN A 143 -11.53 -24.50 0.97
CA ASN A 143 -12.77 -24.21 1.69
C ASN A 143 -12.89 -22.72 2.05
N LEU A 144 -11.81 -21.96 2.00
CA LEU A 144 -11.81 -20.52 2.27
C LEU A 144 -12.15 -19.73 1.01
N SER A 145 -13.14 -18.85 1.12
CA SER A 145 -13.56 -17.96 0.05
C SER A 145 -13.23 -16.50 0.41
N PRO A 146 -12.21 -15.88 -0.20
CA PRO A 146 -11.86 -14.50 0.11
C PRO A 146 -12.99 -13.56 -0.32
N MET A 147 -13.27 -12.54 0.48
CA MET A 147 -14.36 -11.59 0.22
C MET A 147 -14.08 -10.64 -0.95
N VAL A 148 -12.81 -10.24 -1.06
CA VAL A 148 -12.32 -9.35 -2.10
C VAL A 148 -11.61 -10.18 -3.17
N GLU A 149 -11.51 -9.61 -4.37
CA GLU A 149 -10.79 -10.21 -5.49
C GLU A 149 -9.43 -10.81 -5.06
N PRO A 150 -9.25 -12.14 -5.19
CA PRO A 150 -8.09 -12.82 -4.66
C PRO A 150 -6.81 -12.38 -5.37
N ARG A 151 -5.93 -11.71 -4.64
CA ARG A 151 -4.57 -11.38 -5.13
C ARG A 151 -3.64 -12.56 -4.90
N LYS A 152 -3.08 -13.11 -5.97
CA LYS A 152 -2.02 -14.14 -5.92
C LYS A 152 -0.63 -13.52 -5.65
N THR A 153 -0.55 -12.65 -4.65
CA THR A 153 0.70 -12.09 -4.14
C THR A 153 1.02 -12.70 -2.78
N PRO A 154 2.30 -12.73 -2.35
CA PRO A 154 2.68 -13.31 -1.07
C PRO A 154 1.90 -12.71 0.11
N SER A 155 1.65 -13.51 1.15
CA SER A 155 0.83 -13.14 2.30
C SER A 155 1.63 -12.43 3.40
N TYR A 156 2.87 -12.83 3.64
CA TYR A 156 3.64 -12.40 4.82
C TYR A 156 4.70 -11.33 4.51
N PRO A 157 4.83 -10.26 5.31
CA PRO A 157 3.85 -9.78 6.31
C PRO A 157 2.61 -9.17 5.64
N SER A 158 1.56 -8.90 6.39
CA SER A 158 0.35 -8.25 5.87
C SER A 158 0.61 -6.77 5.56
N GLY A 159 0.70 -6.40 4.26
CA GLY A 159 0.91 -5.00 3.87
C GLY A 159 -0.26 -4.06 4.19
N HIS A 160 -1.49 -4.56 4.23
CA HIS A 160 -2.64 -3.78 4.72
C HIS A 160 -2.50 -3.45 6.21
N THR A 161 -2.03 -4.41 7.01
CA THR A 161 -1.80 -4.20 8.44
C THR A 161 -0.60 -3.30 8.68
N THR A 162 0.51 -3.52 7.95
CA THR A 162 1.69 -2.64 8.01
C THR A 162 1.29 -1.19 7.75
N TRP A 163 0.62 -0.94 6.63
CA TRP A 163 0.10 0.37 6.30
C TRP A 163 -0.78 0.96 7.42
N ALA A 164 -1.73 0.19 7.96
CA ALA A 164 -2.64 0.68 8.99
C ALA A 164 -1.90 1.11 10.27
N TYR A 165 -0.90 0.33 10.71
CA TYR A 165 -0.08 0.70 11.85
C TYR A 165 0.83 1.89 11.56
N VAL A 166 1.40 2.00 10.36
CA VAL A 166 2.18 3.19 9.96
C VAL A 166 1.32 4.45 10.05
N MET A 167 0.13 4.42 9.44
CA MET A 167 -0.78 5.56 9.51
C MET A 167 -1.18 5.89 10.96
N ALA A 168 -1.48 4.88 11.78
CA ALA A 168 -1.93 5.08 13.15
C ALA A 168 -0.86 5.65 14.07
N ILE A 169 0.40 5.19 13.96
CA ILE A 169 1.51 5.75 14.75
C ILE A 169 1.74 7.21 14.37
N ILE A 170 1.78 7.53 13.07
CA ILE A 170 1.94 8.91 12.60
C ILE A 170 0.78 9.78 13.11
N LEU A 171 -0.47 9.34 12.96
CA LEU A 171 -1.65 10.06 13.44
C LEU A 171 -1.64 10.21 14.97
N ALA A 172 -1.20 9.21 15.73
CA ALA A 172 -1.07 9.28 17.18
C ALA A 172 -0.03 10.32 17.61
N ASN A 173 1.03 10.54 16.82
CA ASN A 173 2.00 11.63 17.04
C ASN A 173 1.46 13.00 16.58
N MET A 174 0.45 13.04 15.72
CA MET A 174 -0.24 14.28 15.33
C MET A 174 -1.33 14.69 16.33
N VAL A 175 -2.06 13.69 16.85
CA VAL A 175 -3.22 13.83 17.73
C VAL A 175 -3.08 12.85 18.92
N PRO A 176 -2.14 13.09 19.85
CA PRO A 176 -1.89 12.19 20.99
C PRO A 176 -3.13 11.97 21.86
N GLU A 177 -4.06 12.94 21.88
CA GLU A 177 -5.35 12.85 22.56
C GLU A 177 -6.24 11.70 22.03
N LYS A 178 -5.92 11.15 20.84
CA LYS A 178 -6.62 10.04 20.19
C LYS A 178 -5.75 8.80 19.99
N ALA A 179 -4.55 8.73 20.60
CA ALA A 179 -3.59 7.66 20.37
C ALA A 179 -4.18 6.25 20.60
N GLY A 180 -4.82 5.99 21.74
CA GLY A 180 -5.45 4.70 22.04
C GLY A 180 -6.47 4.27 20.97
N PRO A 181 -7.53 5.08 20.73
CA PRO A 181 -8.51 4.78 19.68
C PRO A 181 -7.93 4.62 18.27
N LEU A 182 -6.85 5.32 17.93
CA LEU A 182 -6.16 5.15 16.65
C LEU A 182 -5.50 3.77 16.54
N PHE A 183 -4.86 3.29 17.60
CA PHE A 183 -4.31 1.94 17.64
C PHE A 183 -5.39 0.85 17.63
N ASP A 184 -6.50 1.06 18.35
CA ASP A 184 -7.65 0.15 18.30
C ASP A 184 -8.21 0.05 16.87
N ARG A 185 -8.29 1.18 16.15
CA ARG A 185 -8.75 1.21 14.76
C ARG A 185 -7.79 0.50 13.80
N ALA A 186 -6.48 0.62 14.00
CA ALA A 186 -5.48 -0.11 13.22
C ALA A 186 -5.52 -1.62 13.49
N ALA A 187 -5.71 -2.03 14.74
CA ALA A 187 -5.91 -3.43 15.11
C ALA A 187 -7.17 -4.01 14.44
N ALA A 188 -8.29 -3.27 14.48
CA ALA A 188 -9.52 -3.65 13.79
C ALA A 188 -9.33 -3.74 12.26
N TYR A 189 -8.60 -2.79 11.66
CA TYR A 189 -8.27 -2.80 10.23
C TYR A 189 -7.47 -4.04 9.84
N GLY A 190 -6.47 -4.41 10.64
CA GLY A 190 -5.70 -5.64 10.45
C GLY A 190 -6.55 -6.90 10.59
N TYR A 191 -7.37 -6.99 11.65
CA TYR A 191 -8.26 -8.12 11.88
C TYR A 191 -9.30 -8.30 10.78
N ASN A 192 -9.79 -7.20 10.21
CA ASN A 192 -10.68 -7.21 9.04
C ASN A 192 -10.06 -7.95 7.84
N ARG A 193 -8.73 -8.05 7.75
CA ARG A 193 -8.06 -8.86 6.71
C ARG A 193 -8.16 -10.37 6.96
N VAL A 194 -8.28 -10.80 8.22
CA VAL A 194 -8.56 -12.20 8.62
C VAL A 194 -10.02 -12.54 8.32
N VAL A 195 -10.95 -11.65 8.70
CA VAL A 195 -12.39 -11.77 8.37
C VAL A 195 -12.62 -11.86 6.85
N ALA A 196 -11.83 -11.12 6.07
CA ALA A 196 -11.85 -11.18 4.62
C ALA A 196 -11.26 -12.46 4.02
N GLY A 197 -10.61 -13.32 4.81
CA GLY A 197 -9.88 -14.50 4.33
C GLY A 197 -8.58 -14.19 3.59
N ALA A 198 -8.07 -12.96 3.70
CA ALA A 198 -6.95 -12.47 2.89
C ALA A 198 -5.57 -12.72 3.54
N HIS A 199 -5.53 -12.82 4.86
CA HIS A 199 -4.30 -12.93 5.65
C HIS A 199 -4.51 -13.86 6.87
N PHE A 200 -3.44 -14.53 7.27
CA PHE A 200 -3.38 -15.29 8.51
C PHE A 200 -3.17 -14.36 9.72
N PRO A 201 -3.56 -14.75 10.94
CA PRO A 201 -3.28 -13.98 12.16
C PRO A 201 -1.79 -13.62 12.34
N THR A 202 -0.88 -14.54 12.02
CA THR A 202 0.57 -14.27 12.10
C THR A 202 1.06 -13.28 11.04
N ASP A 203 0.39 -13.15 9.89
CA ASP A 203 0.68 -12.09 8.93
C ASP A 203 0.31 -10.71 9.49
N ILE A 204 -0.76 -10.63 10.28
CA ILE A 204 -1.24 -9.40 10.93
C ILE A 204 -0.22 -8.95 11.98
N GLU A 205 0.22 -9.86 12.84
CA GLU A 205 1.22 -9.55 13.86
C GLU A 205 2.54 -9.08 13.26
N ALA A 206 3.02 -9.77 12.22
CA ALA A 206 4.20 -9.34 11.48
C ALA A 206 4.01 -7.99 10.78
N GLY A 207 2.80 -7.69 10.30
CA GLY A 207 2.44 -6.39 9.75
C GLY A 207 2.51 -5.27 10.78
N ARG A 208 2.01 -5.51 12.00
CA ARG A 208 2.10 -4.57 13.12
C ARG A 208 3.56 -4.25 13.48
N ILE A 209 4.40 -5.28 13.59
CA ILE A 209 5.83 -5.12 13.85
C ILE A 209 6.49 -4.34 12.71
N SER A 210 6.20 -4.71 11.46
CA SER A 210 6.74 -4.03 10.28
C SER A 210 6.41 -2.54 10.29
N GLY A 211 5.16 -2.17 10.60
CA GLY A 211 4.75 -0.76 10.63
C GLY A 211 5.52 0.02 11.69
N THR A 212 5.67 -0.56 12.87
CA THR A 212 6.43 0.04 13.97
C THR A 212 7.90 0.28 13.60
N VAL A 213 8.54 -0.70 12.96
CA VAL A 213 9.94 -0.59 12.51
C VAL A 213 10.06 0.49 11.43
N ILE A 214 9.17 0.49 10.44
CA ILE A 214 9.19 1.45 9.33
C ILE A 214 9.05 2.89 9.87
N ASP A 215 8.12 3.14 10.78
CA ASP A 215 7.96 4.46 11.40
C ASP A 215 9.19 4.90 12.17
N SER A 216 9.84 3.98 12.89
CA SER A 216 11.08 4.32 13.59
C SER A 216 12.11 4.92 12.64
N VAL A 217 12.17 4.48 11.38
CA VAL A 217 13.08 5.04 10.36
C VAL A 217 12.53 6.33 9.75
N PHE A 218 11.21 6.45 9.50
CA PHE A 218 10.61 7.71 9.07
C PHE A 218 10.91 8.85 10.04
N PHE A 219 10.74 8.65 11.36
CA PHE A 219 10.96 9.68 12.37
C PHE A 219 12.43 10.07 12.57
N HIS A 220 13.39 9.38 11.94
CA HIS A 220 14.80 9.81 11.87
C HIS A 220 15.14 10.56 10.57
N ASN A 221 14.19 10.67 9.63
CA ASN A 221 14.38 11.36 8.36
C ASN A 221 13.97 12.84 8.45
N GLN A 222 14.88 13.76 8.13
CA GLN A 222 14.65 15.20 8.26
C GLN A 222 13.60 15.75 7.29
N THR A 223 13.51 15.21 6.07
CA THR A 223 12.48 15.59 5.10
C THR A 223 11.10 15.13 5.56
N PHE A 224 11.01 13.92 6.11
CA PHE A 224 9.78 13.42 6.72
C PHE A 224 9.35 14.29 7.90
N LEU A 225 10.26 14.65 8.81
CA LEU A 225 9.94 15.49 9.97
C LEU A 225 9.41 16.86 9.55
N ALA A 226 10.02 17.49 8.54
CA ALA A 226 9.55 18.77 8.01
C ALA A 226 8.10 18.69 7.49
N ASP A 227 7.82 17.70 6.64
CA ASP A 227 6.46 17.49 6.12
C ASP A 227 5.49 17.03 7.21
N PHE A 228 5.93 16.20 8.14
CA PHE A 228 5.14 15.73 9.28
C PHE A 228 4.64 16.91 10.12
N TYR A 229 5.49 17.88 10.46
CA TYR A 229 5.07 19.03 11.26
C TYR A 229 4.07 19.93 10.52
N GLN A 230 4.22 20.07 9.21
CA GLN A 230 3.26 20.81 8.39
C GLN A 230 1.91 20.07 8.29
N ALA A 231 1.93 18.76 8.04
CA ALA A 231 0.73 17.93 8.02
C ALA A 231 0.04 17.90 9.39
N ARG A 232 0.80 17.82 10.49
CA ARG A 232 0.29 17.88 11.86
C ARG A 232 -0.46 19.18 12.12
N ALA A 233 0.09 20.32 11.70
CA ALA A 233 -0.55 21.61 11.86
C ALA A 233 -1.89 21.68 11.11
N GLU A 234 -1.92 21.23 9.85
CA GLU A 234 -3.14 21.18 9.03
C GLU A 234 -4.21 20.25 9.64
N VAL A 235 -3.81 19.03 10.04
CA VAL A 235 -4.71 18.07 10.69
C VAL A 235 -5.30 18.65 11.97
N ARG A 236 -4.47 19.21 12.86
CA ARG A 236 -4.96 19.77 14.12
C ARG A 236 -5.89 20.96 13.88
N GLN A 237 -5.56 21.83 12.92
CA GLN A 237 -6.42 22.94 12.53
C GLN A 237 -7.79 22.47 12.03
N ALA A 238 -7.83 21.48 11.12
CA ALA A 238 -9.08 20.94 10.59
C ALA A 238 -9.96 20.29 11.68
N LEU A 239 -9.33 19.70 12.70
CA LEU A 239 -10.00 19.10 13.84
C LEU A 239 -10.39 20.11 14.95
N GLY A 240 -10.06 21.39 14.79
CA GLY A 240 -10.31 22.42 15.81
C GLY A 240 -9.47 22.23 17.09
N LEU A 241 -8.32 21.56 16.97
CA LEU A 241 -7.41 21.29 18.08
C LEU A 241 -6.34 22.40 18.18
N PRO A 242 -5.84 22.71 19.39
CA PRO A 242 -4.78 23.71 19.57
C PRO A 242 -3.50 23.26 18.86
N SER A 243 -2.70 24.20 18.35
CA SER A 243 -1.38 23.88 17.82
C SER A 243 -0.49 23.24 18.90
N MET A 244 0.33 22.27 18.50
CA MET A 244 1.39 21.77 19.38
C MET A 244 2.59 22.72 19.29
N GLY A 245 3.09 23.17 20.44
CA GLY A 245 4.15 24.17 20.51
C GLY A 245 5.51 23.63 20.04
N ASP A 246 6.49 24.54 19.93
CA ASP A 246 7.83 24.23 19.41
C ASP A 246 8.65 23.29 20.30
N MET A 247 8.17 22.95 21.51
CA MET A 247 8.84 22.00 22.40
C MET A 247 8.69 20.53 21.97
N ASP A 248 7.84 20.25 20.98
CA ASP A 248 7.65 18.93 20.36
C ASP A 248 8.25 18.88 18.93
N ARG A 249 9.27 19.70 18.63
CA ARG A 249 9.97 19.75 17.34
C ARG A 249 11.35 19.11 17.38
#